data_AF-W7KJ61-F1
#
_entry.id   AF-W7KJ61-F1
#
_cell.length_a   1.000
_cell.length_b   1.000
_cell.length_c   1.000
_cell.angle_alpha   90.00
_cell.angle_beta   90.00
_cell.angle_gamma   90.00
#
_symmetry.space_group_name_H-M   'P 1'
#
loop_
_entity.id
_entity.type
_entity.pdbx_description
1 polymer ?
#
loop_
_entity_poly.entity_id
_entity_poly.type
_entity_poly.pdbx_seq_one_letter_code
_entity_poly.pdbx_strand_id
1 'polypeptide(L)'
;MLYTCTYTVEEKIEKVCLRCGCGLGGVAASVGVLGTAVVNVWKTAAMDAAIGDAITKGLTEGAAMGATEGVAEVIAGLKALNIDKLFPETLGSFISATNYDKASYIFNIVNMKYKGTCKILVPGGLSNPSNSICDSIQTWSLVQGSNHVNVTTDVAIGKEVVKVVTGAKTIAEKTAKMATENVTKGAIKTNVAEVNATYASCQTAIIASVVAILVIVLVMVIIYLILRYRRKKKMNKKLQYTKLLN
;
A
#
# COMPACT_ATOMS: atom_id res chain seq x y z
N MET A 1 -2.07 -28.95 3.84
CA MET A 1 -1.13 -28.67 2.73
C MET A 1 -1.90 -27.90 1.67
N LEU A 2 -1.80 -26.58 1.71
CA LEU A 2 -0.93 -25.80 0.81
C LEU A 2 -1.42 -25.86 -0.64
N TYR A 3 -2.40 -25.00 -0.95
CA TYR A 3 -2.47 -24.36 -2.25
C TYR A 3 -2.63 -22.85 -2.01
N THR A 4 -1.49 -22.17 -2.09
CA THR A 4 -1.41 -20.74 -2.35
C THR A 4 -2.01 -20.48 -3.72
N CYS A 5 -3.23 -19.95 -3.78
CA CYS A 5 -3.75 -19.34 -5.01
C CYS A 5 -3.51 -17.84 -4.90
N THR A 6 -2.47 -17.37 -5.57
CA THR A 6 -2.36 -15.99 -6.02
C THR A 6 -3.55 -15.70 -6.93
N TYR A 7 -4.59 -15.07 -6.40
CA TYR A 7 -5.77 -14.69 -7.16
C TYR A 7 -5.56 -13.28 -7.72
N THR A 8 -5.45 -13.16 -9.04
CA THR A 8 -5.47 -11.86 -9.73
C THR A 8 -6.91 -11.36 -9.81
N VAL A 9 -7.07 -10.04 -9.71
CA VAL A 9 -8.36 -9.32 -9.67
C VAL A 9 -9.26 -9.57 -10.89
N GLU A 10 -8.70 -10.10 -11.98
CA GLU A 10 -9.37 -10.32 -13.26
C GLU A 10 -10.43 -11.45 -13.20
N GLU A 11 -10.17 -12.56 -12.50
CA GLU A 11 -11.12 -13.69 -12.42
C GLU A 11 -12.42 -13.36 -11.65
N LYS A 12 -12.40 -12.36 -10.77
CA LYS A 12 -13.60 -11.93 -10.04
C LYS A 12 -14.57 -11.15 -10.94
N ILE A 13 -14.06 -10.47 -11.96
CA ILE A 13 -14.87 -9.63 -12.86
C ILE A 13 -15.70 -10.52 -13.81
N GLU A 14 -15.13 -11.64 -14.29
CA GLU A 14 -15.86 -12.56 -15.17
C GLU A 14 -17.02 -13.28 -14.47
N LYS A 15 -16.84 -13.78 -13.23
CA LYS A 15 -17.92 -14.45 -12.48
C LYS A 15 -19.05 -13.49 -12.09
N VAL A 16 -18.73 -12.22 -11.90
CA VAL A 16 -19.68 -11.14 -11.63
C VAL A 16 -20.50 -10.80 -12.87
N CYS A 17 -19.86 -10.67 -14.04
CA CYS A 17 -20.54 -10.39 -15.30
C CYS A 17 -21.51 -11.52 -15.65
N LEU A 18 -21.15 -12.78 -15.34
CA LEU A 18 -22.04 -13.93 -15.53
C LEU A 18 -23.24 -13.94 -14.57
N ARG A 19 -23.06 -13.52 -13.31
CA ARG A 19 -24.19 -13.46 -12.32
C ARG A 19 -25.14 -12.29 -12.58
N CYS A 20 -24.69 -11.19 -13.18
CA CYS A 20 -25.56 -10.08 -13.58
C CYS A 20 -26.33 -10.33 -14.89
N GLY A 21 -25.91 -11.32 -15.71
CA GLY A 21 -26.59 -11.68 -16.96
C GLY A 21 -27.78 -12.65 -16.79
N CYS A 22 -27.87 -13.40 -15.68
CA CYS A 22 -28.91 -14.41 -15.45
C CYS A 22 -30.11 -13.89 -14.63
N GLY A 23 -30.63 -12.73 -14.99
CA GLY A 23 -31.89 -12.17 -14.48
C GLY A 23 -32.91 -11.85 -15.59
N LEU A 24 -32.81 -12.48 -16.76
CA LEU A 24 -33.77 -12.33 -17.87
C LEU A 24 -35.14 -12.91 -17.47
N GLY A 25 -35.91 -12.11 -16.75
CA GLY A 25 -37.30 -12.41 -16.39
C GLY A 25 -38.01 -11.20 -15.77
N GLY A 26 -37.68 -9.97 -16.19
CA GLY A 26 -38.18 -8.76 -15.54
C GLY A 26 -38.06 -7.49 -16.41
N VAL A 27 -38.93 -7.43 -17.39
CA VAL A 27 -39.28 -6.34 -18.32
C VAL A 27 -39.03 -4.90 -17.81
N ALA A 28 -38.18 -4.18 -18.55
CA ALA A 28 -38.23 -2.76 -18.91
C ALA A 28 -38.24 -1.61 -17.86
N ALA A 29 -38.55 -1.83 -16.58
CA ALA A 29 -38.65 -0.72 -15.60
C ALA A 29 -37.44 -0.60 -14.65
N SER A 30 -36.65 -1.66 -14.48
CA SER A 30 -35.56 -1.73 -13.49
C SER A 30 -34.19 -1.31 -14.02
N VAL A 31 -33.97 -1.34 -15.34
CA VAL A 31 -32.63 -1.15 -15.93
C VAL A 31 -32.14 0.30 -15.84
N GLY A 32 -33.04 1.30 -15.85
CA GLY A 32 -32.67 2.72 -15.81
C GLY A 32 -32.37 3.28 -14.41
N VAL A 33 -33.07 2.81 -13.37
CA VAL A 33 -33.01 3.37 -12.00
C VAL A 33 -32.34 2.43 -11.01
N LEU A 34 -32.54 1.11 -11.14
CA LEU A 34 -31.84 0.13 -10.28
C LEU A 34 -30.45 -0.20 -10.83
N GLY A 35 -30.24 -0.14 -12.15
CA GLY A 35 -28.93 -0.36 -12.75
C GLY A 35 -27.88 0.66 -12.29
N THR A 36 -28.24 1.95 -12.23
CA THR A 36 -27.34 3.02 -11.76
C THR A 36 -27.09 2.93 -10.25
N ALA A 37 -28.11 2.62 -9.45
CA ALA A 37 -27.96 2.41 -8.02
C ALA A 37 -27.04 1.23 -7.69
N VAL A 38 -27.19 0.11 -8.39
CA VAL A 38 -26.33 -1.08 -8.23
C VAL A 38 -24.89 -0.75 -8.64
N VAL A 39 -24.67 -0.10 -9.79
CA VAL A 39 -23.32 0.26 -10.25
C VAL A 39 -22.63 1.23 -9.28
N ASN A 40 -23.38 2.17 -8.68
CA ASN A 40 -22.84 3.09 -7.68
C ASN A 40 -22.43 2.35 -6.38
N VAL A 41 -23.25 1.41 -5.91
CA VAL A 41 -22.89 0.58 -4.73
C VAL A 41 -21.65 -0.26 -5.00
N TRP A 42 -21.54 -0.82 -6.20
CA TRP A 42 -20.37 -1.59 -6.63
C TRP A 42 -19.11 -0.74 -6.72
N LYS A 43 -19.22 0.48 -7.27
CA LYS A 43 -18.12 1.44 -7.33
C LYS A 43 -17.59 1.77 -5.93
N THR A 44 -18.48 1.99 -4.97
CA THR A 44 -18.11 2.25 -3.57
C THR A 44 -17.43 1.03 -2.95
N ALA A 45 -18.00 -0.17 -3.08
CA ALA A 45 -17.42 -1.39 -2.53
C ALA A 45 -16.03 -1.72 -3.13
N ALA A 46 -15.85 -1.48 -4.44
CA ALA A 46 -14.56 -1.64 -5.10
C ALA A 46 -13.53 -0.62 -4.61
N MET A 47 -13.93 0.63 -4.38
CA MET A 47 -13.06 1.66 -3.80
C MET A 47 -12.66 1.34 -2.35
N ASP A 48 -13.60 0.88 -1.52
CA ASP A 48 -13.30 0.52 -0.12
C ASP A 48 -12.30 -0.63 -0.04
N ALA A 49 -12.47 -1.67 -0.86
CA ALA A 49 -11.51 -2.78 -0.95
C ALA A 49 -10.13 -2.28 -1.41
N ALA A 50 -10.09 -1.44 -2.45
CA ALA A 50 -8.85 -0.91 -2.98
C ALA A 50 -8.12 0.04 -2.01
N ILE A 51 -8.87 0.78 -1.17
CA ILE A 51 -8.31 1.58 -0.07
C ILE A 51 -7.75 0.66 1.02
N GLY A 52 -8.46 -0.41 1.38
CA GLY A 52 -7.97 -1.40 2.35
C GLY A 52 -6.66 -2.06 1.92
N ASP A 53 -6.57 -2.45 0.64
CA ASP A 53 -5.35 -3.02 0.06
C ASP A 53 -4.22 -1.98 0.00
N ALA A 54 -4.54 -0.73 -0.36
CA ALA A 54 -3.57 0.37 -0.40
C ALA A 54 -2.99 0.68 0.99
N ILE A 55 -3.82 0.69 2.04
CA ILE A 55 -3.38 0.88 3.43
C ILE A 55 -2.48 -0.28 3.86
N THR A 56 -2.88 -1.52 3.55
CA THR A 56 -2.11 -2.72 3.91
C THR A 56 -0.73 -2.70 3.24
N LYS A 57 -0.69 -2.38 1.95
CA LYS A 57 0.56 -2.22 1.18
C LYS A 57 1.41 -1.06 1.71
N GLY A 58 0.78 0.07 2.02
CA GLY A 58 1.46 1.23 2.59
C GLY A 58 2.13 0.91 3.92
N LEU A 59 1.44 0.17 4.80
CA LEU A 59 1.98 -0.23 6.09
C LEU A 59 3.15 -1.20 5.96
N THR A 60 3.07 -2.19 5.06
CA THR A 60 4.16 -3.16 4.87
C THR A 60 5.40 -2.53 4.25
N GLU A 61 5.24 -1.77 3.16
CA GLU A 61 6.35 -1.07 2.52
C GLU A 61 6.91 0.05 3.40
N GLY A 62 6.04 0.78 4.10
CA GLY A 62 6.43 1.80 5.05
C GLY A 62 7.26 1.24 6.20
N ALA A 63 6.82 0.14 6.81
CA ALA A 63 7.60 -0.53 7.87
C ALA A 63 8.97 -1.01 7.37
N ALA A 64 9.04 -1.56 6.15
CA ALA A 64 10.31 -2.01 5.56
C ALA A 64 11.28 -0.85 5.29
N MET A 65 10.79 0.27 4.74
CA MET A 65 11.59 1.48 4.54
C MET A 65 12.05 2.09 5.86
N GLY A 66 11.15 2.19 6.85
CA GLY A 66 11.50 2.69 8.18
C GLY A 66 12.56 1.84 8.88
N ALA A 67 12.44 0.51 8.81
CA ALA A 67 13.44 -0.39 9.39
C ALA A 67 14.80 -0.30 8.68
N THR A 68 14.81 -0.12 7.36
CA THR A 68 16.04 0.06 6.58
C THR A 68 16.77 1.34 7.01
N GLU A 69 16.02 2.44 7.15
CA GLU A 69 16.58 3.72 7.59
C GLU A 69 17.04 3.66 9.06
N GLY A 70 16.24 3.02 9.93
CA GLY A 70 16.60 2.81 11.32
C GLY A 70 17.91 2.04 11.50
N VAL A 71 18.14 1.00 10.69
CA VAL A 71 19.41 0.26 10.69
C VAL A 71 20.58 1.17 10.28
N ALA A 72 20.40 1.97 9.22
CA ALA A 72 21.43 2.88 8.74
C ALA A 72 21.79 3.92 9.81
N GLU A 73 20.80 4.49 10.49
CA GLU A 73 20.99 5.46 11.58
C GLU A 73 21.70 4.86 12.80
N VAL A 74 21.34 3.64 13.20
CA VAL A 74 22.09 2.98 14.30
C VAL A 74 23.55 2.77 13.90
N ILE A 75 23.82 2.29 12.68
CA ILE A 75 25.19 2.09 12.21
C ILE A 75 25.96 3.42 12.15
N ALA A 76 25.33 4.49 11.68
CA ALA A 76 25.92 5.83 11.62
C ALA A 76 26.22 6.38 13.03
N GLY A 77 25.26 6.26 13.95
CA GLY A 77 25.44 6.68 15.34
C GLY A 77 26.56 5.93 16.06
N LEU A 78 26.67 4.61 15.86
CA LEU A 78 27.77 3.82 16.42
C LEU A 78 29.13 4.20 15.80
N LYS A 79 29.19 4.50 14.50
CA LYS A 79 30.40 5.02 13.84
C LYS A 79 30.80 6.39 14.35
N ALA A 80 29.84 7.29 14.61
CA ALA A 80 30.11 8.61 15.18
C ALA A 80 30.76 8.50 16.58
N LEU A 81 30.42 7.44 17.33
CA LEU A 81 31.02 7.09 18.61
C LEU A 81 32.35 6.32 18.47
N ASN A 82 32.85 6.09 17.25
CA ASN A 82 34.03 5.27 16.94
C ASN A 82 33.90 3.79 17.38
N ILE A 83 32.69 3.31 17.68
CA ILE A 83 32.45 1.93 18.14
C ILE A 83 32.76 0.92 17.04
N ASP A 84 32.68 1.31 15.78
CA ASP A 84 33.06 0.50 14.62
C ASP A 84 34.51 -0.03 14.71
N LYS A 85 35.41 0.72 15.36
CA LYS A 85 36.81 0.30 15.59
C LYS A 85 36.96 -0.89 16.55
N LEU A 86 35.91 -1.22 17.32
CA LEU A 86 35.88 -2.42 18.18
C LEU A 86 35.53 -3.69 17.41
N PHE A 87 35.06 -3.56 16.18
CA PHE A 87 34.59 -4.68 15.38
C PHE A 87 35.57 -4.96 14.23
N PRO A 88 36.05 -6.21 14.09
CA PRO A 88 36.86 -6.58 12.93
C PRO A 88 36.04 -6.64 11.64
N GLU A 89 34.72 -6.80 11.77
CA GLU A 89 33.76 -6.83 10.67
C GLU A 89 32.91 -5.55 10.65
N THR A 90 32.26 -5.28 9.53
CA THR A 90 31.30 -4.17 9.43
C THR A 90 30.13 -4.37 10.37
N LEU A 91 29.72 -3.33 11.10
CA LEU A 91 28.55 -3.34 12.00
C LEU A 91 27.25 -3.88 11.34
N GLY A 92 27.14 -3.81 10.02
CA GLY A 92 26.02 -4.37 9.26
C GLY A 92 25.87 -5.89 9.33
N SER A 93 26.88 -6.66 9.78
CA SER A 93 26.71 -8.10 10.04
C SER A 93 25.96 -8.39 11.36
N PHE A 94 25.92 -7.42 12.27
CA PHE A 94 25.29 -7.57 13.59
C PHE A 94 23.94 -6.85 13.70
N ILE A 95 23.75 -5.77 12.93
CA ILE A 95 22.56 -4.91 13.02
C ILE A 95 21.69 -5.09 11.77
N SER A 96 20.40 -5.35 12.00
CA SER A 96 19.41 -5.66 10.98
C SER A 96 18.05 -5.06 11.35
N ALA A 97 17.11 -5.10 10.41
CA ALA A 97 15.73 -4.65 10.59
C ALA A 97 15.01 -5.30 11.79
N THR A 98 15.51 -6.44 12.28
CA THR A 98 14.89 -7.20 13.39
C THR A 98 15.43 -6.87 14.78
N ASN A 99 16.55 -6.15 14.85
CA ASN A 99 17.27 -5.93 16.11
C ASN A 99 17.79 -4.51 16.33
N TYR A 100 17.69 -3.61 15.34
CA TYR A 100 18.15 -2.22 15.44
C TYR A 100 17.45 -1.43 16.57
N ASP A 101 16.21 -1.80 16.90
CA ASP A 101 15.39 -1.19 17.95
C ASP A 101 15.66 -1.79 19.34
N LYS A 102 16.44 -2.86 19.42
CA LYS A 102 16.74 -3.59 20.67
C LYS A 102 18.03 -3.06 21.29
N ALA A 103 17.90 -1.98 22.07
CA ALA A 103 19.03 -1.37 22.78
C ALA A 103 19.83 -2.38 23.63
N SER A 104 19.16 -3.33 24.31
CA SER A 104 19.82 -4.38 25.10
C SER A 104 20.70 -5.30 24.25
N TYR A 105 20.23 -5.69 23.06
CA TYR A 105 20.99 -6.54 22.15
C TYR A 105 22.25 -5.83 21.64
N ILE A 106 22.09 -4.59 21.17
CA ILE A 106 23.21 -3.78 20.67
C ILE A 106 24.20 -3.51 21.80
N PHE A 107 23.71 -3.17 22.99
CA PHE A 107 24.53 -2.96 24.18
C PHE A 107 25.38 -4.20 24.51
N ASN A 108 24.78 -5.39 24.53
CA ASN A 108 25.47 -6.61 24.86
C ASN A 108 26.61 -6.92 23.88
N ILE A 109 26.36 -6.75 22.58
CA ILE A 109 27.39 -6.97 21.55
C ILE A 109 28.53 -5.96 21.71
N VAL A 110 28.23 -4.67 21.86
CA VAL A 110 29.24 -3.62 22.04
C VAL A 110 30.05 -3.87 23.31
N ASN A 111 29.39 -4.18 24.43
CA ASN A 111 30.06 -4.44 25.71
C ASN A 111 30.94 -5.70 25.66
N MET A 112 30.50 -6.75 24.97
CA MET A 112 31.28 -7.98 24.78
C MET A 112 32.55 -7.70 23.96
N LYS A 113 32.43 -6.95 22.85
CA LYS A 113 33.58 -6.56 22.01
C LYS A 113 34.52 -5.59 22.74
N TYR A 114 33.97 -4.65 23.49
CA TYR A 114 34.73 -3.78 24.37
C TYR A 114 35.55 -4.58 25.38
N LYS A 115 34.93 -5.52 26.12
CA LYS A 115 35.65 -6.37 27.08
C LYS A 115 36.72 -7.22 26.40
N GLY A 116 36.43 -7.81 25.23
CA GLY A 116 37.41 -8.63 24.52
C GLY A 116 38.59 -7.85 23.93
N THR A 117 38.39 -6.58 23.56
CA THR A 117 39.41 -5.75 22.89
C THR A 117 40.17 -4.86 23.87
N CYS A 118 39.46 -4.29 24.85
CA CYS A 118 39.97 -3.31 25.80
C CYS A 118 40.34 -3.89 27.15
N LYS A 119 39.97 -5.13 27.47
CA LYS A 119 40.33 -5.77 28.73
C LYS A 119 41.02 -7.09 28.44
N ILE A 120 42.32 -7.01 28.18
CA ILE A 120 43.14 -8.21 27.92
C ILE A 120 43.52 -8.84 29.25
N LEU A 121 43.31 -10.15 29.37
CA LEU A 121 43.79 -10.93 30.50
C LEU A 121 45.30 -11.13 30.33
N VAL A 122 46.09 -10.61 31.28
CA VAL A 122 47.54 -10.83 31.34
C VAL A 122 47.90 -11.58 32.62
N PRO A 123 49.03 -12.30 32.66
CA PRO A 123 49.49 -12.94 33.89
C PRO A 123 49.63 -11.88 35.01
N GLY A 124 48.79 -11.97 36.04
CA GLY A 124 48.78 -11.04 37.17
C GLY A 124 47.65 -10.00 37.19
N GLY A 125 46.75 -9.93 36.20
CA GLY A 125 45.59 -9.03 36.25
C GLY A 125 44.93 -8.75 34.90
N LEU A 126 44.07 -7.72 34.86
CA LEU A 126 43.55 -7.17 33.60
C LEU A 126 44.42 -5.98 33.17
N SER A 127 44.94 -6.02 31.95
CA SER A 127 45.60 -4.88 31.32
C SER A 127 44.66 -4.21 30.33
N ASN A 128 44.63 -2.88 30.35
CA ASN A 128 43.92 -2.08 29.36
C ASN A 128 44.93 -1.69 28.27
N PRO A 129 44.89 -2.30 27.07
CA PRO A 129 45.73 -1.85 25.98
C PRO A 129 45.37 -0.40 25.67
N SER A 130 46.36 0.48 25.61
CA SER A 130 46.20 1.87 25.20
C SER A 130 45.89 1.90 23.70
N ASN A 131 44.61 1.82 23.37
CA ASN A 131 44.12 2.11 22.04
C ASN A 131 43.14 3.30 22.14
N SER A 132 43.05 4.08 21.06
CA SER A 132 42.28 5.32 21.08
C SER A 132 40.80 5.13 21.41
N ILE A 133 40.24 3.95 21.13
CA ILE A 133 38.82 3.66 21.36
C ILE A 133 38.53 3.24 22.80
N CYS A 134 39.38 2.44 23.43
CA CYS A 134 39.28 2.06 24.83
C CYS A 134 39.42 3.29 25.73
N ASP A 135 40.35 4.19 25.37
CA ASP A 135 40.55 5.44 26.08
C ASP A 135 39.34 6.37 25.89
N SER A 136 38.83 6.49 24.65
CA SER A 136 37.61 7.27 24.37
C SER A 136 36.42 6.77 25.19
N ILE A 137 36.21 5.45 25.25
CA ILE A 137 35.10 4.87 26.01
C ILE A 137 35.28 5.05 27.53
N GLN A 138 36.51 5.01 28.05
CA GLN A 138 36.78 5.34 29.45
C GLN A 138 36.47 6.81 29.76
N THR A 139 36.68 7.73 28.83
CA THR A 139 36.30 9.14 29.07
C THR A 139 34.79 9.35 29.20
N TRP A 140 33.95 8.47 28.62
CA TRP A 140 32.49 8.55 28.79
C TRP A 140 32.03 8.26 30.22
N SER A 141 32.84 7.55 31.01
CA SER A 141 32.59 7.29 32.43
C SER A 141 32.79 8.52 33.33
N LEU A 142 33.40 9.58 32.81
CA LEU A 142 33.65 10.82 33.54
C LEU A 142 32.46 11.78 33.37
N VAL A 143 31.51 11.71 34.30
CA VAL A 143 30.40 12.68 34.32
C VAL A 143 30.93 14.02 34.84
N GLN A 144 30.69 15.11 34.10
CA GLN A 144 30.96 16.48 34.57
C GLN A 144 29.96 16.87 35.66
N GLY A 145 30.48 17.15 36.86
CA GLY A 145 29.73 17.61 38.03
C GLY A 145 30.69 17.98 39.17
N SER A 146 30.21 18.67 40.20
CA SER A 146 31.03 19.19 41.31
C SER A 146 31.79 18.11 42.12
N ASN A 147 31.40 16.85 41.97
CA ASN A 147 32.12 15.67 42.42
C ASN A 147 32.08 14.63 41.27
N HIS A 148 33.23 14.22 40.75
CA HIS A 148 33.31 13.18 39.73
C HIS A 148 32.79 11.84 40.30
N VAL A 149 31.58 11.44 39.92
CA VAL A 149 31.10 10.08 40.16
C VAL A 149 31.68 9.21 39.05
N ASN A 150 32.58 8.29 39.40
CA ASN A 150 33.11 7.31 38.46
C ASN A 150 32.00 6.29 38.13
N VAL A 151 31.34 6.49 37.00
CA VAL A 151 30.30 5.56 36.51
C VAL A 151 30.99 4.38 35.83
N THR A 152 30.57 3.15 36.13
CA THR A 152 31.16 1.98 35.49
C THR A 152 31.00 2.07 33.96
N THR A 153 32.03 1.67 33.22
CA THR A 153 32.10 1.88 31.76
C THR A 153 30.95 1.21 31.00
N ASP A 154 30.39 0.13 31.54
CA ASP A 154 29.19 -0.53 31.01
C ASP A 154 27.95 0.38 31.08
N VAL A 155 27.77 1.17 32.13
CA VAL A 155 26.65 2.12 32.24
C VAL A 155 26.81 3.25 31.23
N ALA A 156 28.03 3.74 31.02
CA ALA A 156 28.32 4.77 30.01
C ALA A 156 28.05 4.28 28.58
N ILE A 157 28.53 3.08 28.23
CA ILE A 157 28.24 2.44 26.94
C ILE A 157 26.72 2.25 26.78
N GLY A 158 26.04 1.76 27.81
CA GLY A 158 24.59 1.56 27.80
C GLY A 158 23.84 2.86 27.49
N LYS A 159 24.23 3.97 28.12
CA LYS A 159 23.61 5.29 27.89
C LYS A 159 23.75 5.75 26.45
N GLU A 160 24.95 5.70 25.87
CA GLU A 160 25.17 6.15 24.49
C GLU A 160 24.49 5.23 23.47
N VAL A 161 24.51 3.91 23.69
CA VAL A 161 23.77 2.96 22.83
C VAL A 161 22.26 3.23 22.88
N VAL A 162 21.70 3.45 24.08
CA VAL A 162 20.27 3.78 24.23
C VAL A 162 19.94 5.09 23.50
N LYS A 163 20.81 6.09 23.57
CA LYS A 163 20.62 7.36 22.86
C LYS A 163 20.61 7.18 21.34
N VAL A 164 21.55 6.39 20.79
CA VAL A 164 21.60 6.08 19.36
C VAL A 164 20.35 5.31 18.92
N VAL A 165 19.96 4.28 19.67
CA VAL A 165 18.80 3.44 19.33
C VAL A 165 17.49 4.22 19.43
N THR A 166 17.33 5.07 20.43
CA THR A 166 16.13 5.92 20.54
C THR A 166 16.05 6.92 19.40
N GLY A 167 17.16 7.59 19.05
CA GLY A 167 17.23 8.46 17.88
C GLY A 167 16.86 7.73 16.59
N ALA A 168 17.51 6.59 16.32
CA ALA A 168 17.24 5.78 15.14
C ALA A 168 15.78 5.28 15.08
N LYS A 169 15.20 4.89 16.21
CA LYS A 169 13.78 4.49 16.29
C LYS A 169 12.85 5.64 15.90
N THR A 170 13.10 6.86 16.38
CA THR A 170 12.27 8.01 16.00
C THR A 170 12.36 8.33 14.52
N ILE A 171 13.54 8.20 13.91
CA ILE A 171 13.74 8.40 12.47
C ILE A 171 13.05 7.29 11.68
N ALA A 172 13.19 6.03 12.11
CA ALA A 172 12.53 4.88 11.52
C ALA A 172 11.00 5.03 11.51
N GLU A 173 10.39 5.44 12.64
CA GLU A 173 8.95 5.68 12.75
C GLU A 173 8.48 6.82 11.83
N LYS A 174 9.26 7.92 11.76
CA LYS A 174 8.95 9.05 10.88
C LYS A 174 9.01 8.64 9.41
N THR A 175 10.07 7.94 9.02
CA THR A 175 10.26 7.43 7.65
C THR A 175 9.17 6.43 7.29
N ALA A 176 8.83 5.50 8.20
CA ALA A 176 7.74 4.55 7.99
C ALA A 176 6.41 5.25 7.77
N LYS A 177 6.10 6.28 8.56
CA LYS A 177 4.86 7.05 8.40
C LYS A 177 4.81 7.79 7.06
N MET A 178 5.87 8.52 6.69
CA MET A 178 5.92 9.24 5.41
C MET A 178 5.80 8.28 4.22
N ALA A 179 6.52 7.16 4.27
CA ALA A 179 6.47 6.12 3.27
C ALA A 179 5.06 5.51 3.15
N THR A 180 4.44 5.17 4.29
CA THR A 180 3.06 4.66 4.33
C THR A 180 2.10 5.64 3.67
N GLU A 181 2.17 6.92 4.01
CA GLU A 181 1.31 7.95 3.44
C GLU A 181 1.52 8.09 1.92
N ASN A 182 2.76 8.10 1.45
CA ASN A 182 3.09 8.24 0.03
C ASN A 182 2.63 7.02 -0.78
N VAL A 183 2.92 5.81 -0.30
CA VAL A 183 2.50 4.56 -0.95
C VAL A 183 0.98 4.45 -0.98
N THR A 184 0.31 4.75 0.15
CA THR A 184 -1.16 4.70 0.23
C THR A 184 -1.79 5.72 -0.72
N LYS A 185 -1.31 6.96 -0.75
CA LYS A 185 -1.81 8.00 -1.69
C LYS A 185 -1.60 7.59 -3.15
N GLY A 186 -0.43 7.05 -3.48
CA GLY A 186 -0.11 6.57 -4.83
C GLY A 186 -1.01 5.41 -5.26
N ALA A 187 -1.21 4.43 -4.38
CA ALA A 187 -2.07 3.29 -4.63
C ALA A 187 -3.54 3.69 -4.78
N ILE A 188 -4.07 4.55 -3.88
CA ILE A 188 -5.44 5.07 -3.99
C ILE A 188 -5.64 5.81 -5.32
N LYS A 189 -4.70 6.69 -5.71
CA LYS A 189 -4.79 7.42 -6.97
C LYS A 189 -4.87 6.48 -8.18
N THR A 190 -4.06 5.43 -8.17
CA THR A 190 -4.02 4.41 -9.24
C THR A 190 -5.33 3.63 -9.28
N ASN A 191 -5.78 3.12 -8.14
CA ASN A 191 -7.02 2.36 -8.02
C ASN A 191 -8.26 3.18 -8.44
N VAL A 192 -8.32 4.47 -8.06
CA VAL A 192 -9.41 5.37 -8.48
C VAL A 192 -9.38 5.59 -10.00
N ALA A 193 -8.20 5.73 -10.60
CA ALA A 193 -8.08 5.88 -12.05
C ALA A 193 -8.56 4.61 -12.79
N GLU A 194 -8.19 3.43 -12.31
CA GLU A 194 -8.62 2.14 -12.88
C GLU A 194 -10.13 1.93 -12.77
N VAL A 195 -10.72 2.22 -11.59
CA VAL A 195 -12.17 2.14 -11.38
C VAL A 195 -12.92 3.10 -12.31
N ASN A 196 -12.42 4.33 -12.47
CA ASN A 196 -13.05 5.32 -13.36
C ASN A 196 -12.90 4.93 -14.85
N ALA A 197 -11.75 4.40 -15.27
CA ALA A 197 -11.55 3.91 -16.63
C ALA A 197 -12.51 2.76 -16.96
N THR A 198 -12.68 1.82 -16.02
CA THR A 198 -13.63 0.70 -16.16
C THR A 198 -15.07 1.20 -16.23
N TYR A 199 -15.44 2.16 -15.37
CA TYR A 199 -16.77 2.76 -15.40
C TYR A 199 -17.06 3.51 -16.71
N ALA A 200 -16.08 4.23 -17.26
CA ALA A 200 -16.22 4.91 -18.55
C ALA A 200 -16.46 3.92 -19.70
N SER A 201 -15.79 2.77 -19.67
CA SER A 201 -16.03 1.67 -20.62
C SER A 201 -17.46 1.14 -20.52
N CYS A 202 -17.93 0.85 -19.29
CA CYS A 202 -19.30 0.38 -19.04
C CYS A 202 -20.36 1.40 -19.50
N GLN A 203 -20.15 2.69 -19.23
CA GLN A 203 -21.06 3.76 -19.69
C GLN A 203 -21.15 3.83 -21.21
N THR A 204 -20.01 3.71 -21.90
CA THR A 204 -19.97 3.71 -23.36
C THR A 204 -20.77 2.54 -23.94
N ALA A 205 -20.63 1.35 -23.35
CA ALA A 205 -21.40 0.17 -23.75
C ALA A 205 -22.91 0.34 -23.53
N ILE A 206 -23.33 0.95 -22.42
CA ILE A 206 -24.74 1.26 -22.13
C ILE A 206 -25.29 2.24 -23.17
N ILE A 207 -24.58 3.33 -23.46
CA ILE A 207 -25.00 4.32 -24.45
C ILE A 207 -25.16 3.69 -25.83
N ALA A 208 -24.19 2.86 -26.26
CA ALA A 208 -24.25 2.16 -27.54
C ALA A 208 -25.49 1.25 -27.65
N SER A 209 -25.84 0.53 -26.57
CA SER A 209 -27.04 -0.31 -26.50
C SER A 209 -28.33 0.51 -26.64
N VAL A 210 -28.43 1.66 -25.95
CA VAL A 210 -29.60 2.55 -26.05
C VAL A 210 -29.75 3.11 -27.46
N VAL A 211 -28.66 3.56 -28.08
CA VAL A 211 -28.68 4.07 -29.47
C VAL A 211 -29.13 2.98 -30.44
N ALA A 212 -28.64 1.75 -30.29
CA ALA A 212 -29.05 0.62 -31.11
C ALA A 212 -30.57 0.35 -31.01
N ILE A 213 -31.13 0.37 -29.80
CA ILE A 213 -32.58 0.20 -29.57
C ILE A 213 -33.37 1.33 -30.25
N LEU A 214 -32.93 2.59 -30.11
CA LEU A 214 -33.60 3.74 -30.73
C LEU A 214 -33.62 3.64 -32.25
N VAL A 215 -32.54 3.20 -32.89
CA VAL A 215 -32.46 3.00 -34.34
C VAL A 215 -33.46 1.91 -34.80
N ILE A 216 -33.54 0.78 -34.09
CA ILE A 216 -34.49 -0.29 -34.41
C ILE A 216 -35.94 0.23 -34.33
N VAL A 217 -36.28 0.96 -33.26
CA VAL A 217 -37.62 1.55 -33.08
C VAL A 217 -37.92 2.56 -34.21
N LEU A 218 -36.97 3.41 -34.57
CA LEU A 218 -37.11 4.37 -35.68
C LEU A 218 -37.44 3.68 -37.00
N VAL A 219 -36.71 2.61 -37.33
CA VAL A 219 -36.96 1.80 -38.54
C VAL A 219 -38.35 1.17 -38.51
N MET A 220 -38.77 0.61 -37.37
CA MET A 220 -40.13 0.05 -37.21
C MET A 220 -41.21 1.11 -37.43
N VAL A 221 -41.03 2.33 -36.90
CA VAL A 221 -41.96 3.44 -37.07
C VAL A 221 -42.04 3.89 -38.54
N ILE A 222 -40.91 4.01 -39.24
CA ILE A 222 -40.89 4.39 -40.66
C ILE A 222 -41.64 3.34 -41.50
N ILE A 223 -41.30 2.06 -41.33
CA ILE A 223 -41.98 0.95 -42.05
C ILE A 223 -43.48 0.95 -41.72
N TYR A 224 -43.84 1.12 -40.45
CA TYR A 224 -45.22 1.20 -40.00
C TYR A 224 -45.97 2.37 -40.66
N LEU A 225 -45.38 3.56 -40.73
CA LEU A 225 -45.99 4.73 -41.39
C LEU A 225 -46.19 4.48 -42.88
N ILE A 226 -45.23 3.87 -43.58
CA ILE A 226 -45.36 3.48 -44.99
C ILE A 226 -46.52 2.51 -45.18
N LEU A 227 -46.59 1.45 -44.35
CA LEU A 227 -47.66 0.45 -44.43
C LEU A 227 -49.04 1.05 -44.11
N ARG A 228 -49.12 1.93 -43.10
CA ARG A 228 -50.35 2.63 -42.72
C ARG A 228 -50.82 3.57 -43.83
N TYR A 229 -49.90 4.32 -44.43
CA TYR A 229 -50.19 5.20 -45.55
C TYR A 229 -50.71 4.41 -46.76
N ARG A 230 -50.07 3.28 -47.10
CA ARG A 230 -50.54 2.39 -48.18
C ARG A 230 -51.95 1.84 -47.92
N ARG A 231 -52.26 1.41 -46.68
CA ARG A 231 -53.61 0.92 -46.31
C ARG A 231 -54.67 2.01 -46.44
N LYS A 232 -54.42 3.23 -45.96
CA LYS A 232 -55.36 4.36 -46.09
C LYS A 232 -55.63 4.72 -47.55
N LYS A 233 -54.59 4.78 -48.38
CA LYS A 233 -54.74 5.05 -49.82
C LYS A 233 -55.60 4.00 -50.53
N LYS A 234 -55.46 2.71 -50.16
CA LYS A 234 -56.28 1.62 -50.72
C LYS A 234 -57.76 1.78 -50.35
N MET A 235 -58.06 2.17 -49.11
CA MET A 235 -59.43 2.41 -48.62
C MET A 235 -60.09 3.61 -49.32
N ASN A 236 -59.37 4.74 -49.47
CA ASN A 236 -59.90 5.93 -50.13
C ASN A 236 -60.23 5.68 -51.61
N LYS A 237 -59.39 4.90 -52.30
CA LYS A 237 -59.69 4.47 -53.68
C LYS A 237 -60.98 3.66 -53.75
N LYS A 238 -61.18 2.69 -52.86
CA LYS A 238 -62.41 1.88 -52.82
C LYS A 238 -63.67 2.74 -52.65
N LEU A 239 -63.60 3.76 -51.79
CA LEU A 239 -64.72 4.64 -51.48
C LEU A 239 -65.16 5.49 -52.69
N GLN A 240 -64.20 5.90 -53.54
CA GLN A 240 -64.51 6.59 -54.81
C GLN A 240 -65.20 5.66 -55.82
N TYR A 241 -64.75 4.41 -55.95
CA TYR A 241 -65.41 3.45 -56.86
C TYR A 241 -66.85 3.15 -56.43
N THR A 242 -67.12 2.99 -55.12
CA THR A 242 -68.50 2.84 -54.63
C THR A 242 -69.39 4.06 -54.88
N LYS A 243 -68.83 5.27 -54.96
CA LYS A 243 -69.59 6.50 -55.28
C LYS A 243 -69.89 6.66 -56.77
N LEU A 244 -69.16 6.00 -57.66
CA LEU A 244 -69.39 6.06 -59.11
C LEU A 244 -70.39 5.00 -59.59
N LEU A 245 -70.55 3.93 -58.82
CA LEU A 245 -71.43 2.80 -59.11
C LEU A 245 -72.85 2.96 -58.56
N ASN A 246 -73.11 4.00 -57.77
CA ASN A 246 -74.40 4.34 -57.19
C ASN A 246 -74.74 5.77 -57.55
#